data_AF-A0A8J4X4D8-F1
#
_entry.id   AF-A0A8J4X4D8-F1
#
_cell.length_a   1.000
_cell.length_b   1.000
_cell.length_c   1.000
_cell.angle_alpha   90.00
_cell.angle_beta   90.00
_cell.angle_gamma   90.00
#
_symmetry.space_group_name_H-M   'P 1'
#
loop_
_entity.id
_entity.type
_entity.pdbx_description
1 polymer ?
#
loop_
_entity_poly.entity_id
_entity_poly.type
_entity_poly.pdbx_seq_one_letter_code
_entity_poly.pdbx_strand_id
1 'polypeptide(L)' 'SELNDGQWHDVRFLAKENFAMLTIDGDEASAVKTNTPFEFTTGGTYHFG' A
#
# COMPACT_ATOMS: atom_id res chain seq x y z
N SER A 1 -12.80 -4.87 -5.74
CA SER A 1 -14.10 -4.37 -5.24
C SER A 1 -14.23 -4.48 -3.72
N GLU A 2 -13.21 -4.94 -2.99
CA GLU A 2 -13.32 -5.14 -1.53
C GLU A 2 -13.26 -3.85 -0.71
N LEU A 3 -12.73 -2.75 -1.26
CA LEU A 3 -12.64 -1.46 -0.58
C LEU A 3 -13.84 -0.53 -0.80
N ASN A 4 -14.79 -0.90 -1.66
CA ASN A 4 -16.05 -0.15 -1.80
C ASN A 4 -17.24 -1.06 -1.55
N ASP A 5 -17.41 -1.37 -0.27
CA ASP A 5 -18.52 -2.17 0.24
C ASP A 5 -19.47 -1.35 1.13
N GLY A 6 -19.24 -0.03 1.23
CA GLY A 6 -19.99 0.88 2.09
C GLY A 6 -19.45 0.97 3.52
N GLN A 7 -18.33 0.31 3.84
CA GLN A 7 -17.65 0.38 5.12
C GLN A 7 -16.42 1.31 5.05
N TRP A 8 -15.89 1.68 6.23
CA TRP A 8 -14.63 2.41 6.32
C TRP A 8 -13.47 1.41 6.32
N HIS A 9 -12.42 1.73 5.56
CA HIS A 9 -11.19 0.95 5.53
C HIS A 9 -9.97 1.80 5.90
N ASP A 10 -9.05 1.20 6.65
CA ASP A 10 -7.74 1.79 6.98
C ASP A 10 -6.70 1.36 5.95
N VAL A 11 -6.34 2.25 5.02
CA VAL A 11 -5.28 1.99 4.02
C VAL A 11 -3.99 2.65 4.46
N ARG A 12 -2.91 1.87 4.63
CA ARG A 12 -1.59 2.38 5.05
C ARG A 12 -0.51 1.97 4.08
N PHE A 13 0.32 2.95 3.69
CA PHE A 13 1.52 2.73 2.91
C PHE A 13 2.75 3.04 3.76
N LEU A 14 3.66 2.08 3.88
CA LEU A 14 4.91 2.21 4.61
C LEU A 14 6.07 1.97 3.65
N ALA A 15 6.97 2.95 3.53
CA ALA A 15 8.23 2.82 2.80
C ALA A 15 9.37 3.11 3.77
N LYS A 16 10.28 2.14 3.93
CA LYS A 16 11.46 2.26 4.77
C LYS A 16 12.63 1.54 4.11
N GLU A 17 13.72 2.27 3.88
CA GLU A 17 14.95 1.73 3.28
C GLU A 17 14.64 0.97 1.98
N ASN A 18 14.87 -0.34 1.97
CA ASN A 18 14.70 -1.23 0.84
C ASN A 18 13.38 -2.04 0.89
N PHE A 19 12.41 -1.55 1.66
CA PHE A 19 11.12 -2.19 1.89
C PHE A 19 9.96 -1.23 1.67
N ALA A 20 8.92 -1.70 1.00
CA ALA A 20 7.64 -1.00 0.88
C ALA A 20 6.48 -1.97 1.11
N MET A 21 5.44 -1.53 1.81
CA MET A 21 4.26 -2.35 2.12
C MET A 21 2.98 -1.53 2.09
N LEU A 22 1.92 -2.15 1.57
CA LEU A 22 0.55 -1.70 1.62
C LEU A 22 -0.23 -2.63 2.55
N THR A 23 -0.96 -2.05 3.50
CA THR A 23 -1.91 -2.77 4.35
C THR A 23 -3.31 -2.21 4.21
N ILE A 24 -4.30 -3.08 4.32
CA ILE A 24 -5.73 -2.75 4.36
C ILE A 24 -6.27 -3.30 5.68
N ASP A 25 -6.85 -2.46 6.52
CA ASP A 25 -7.41 -2.85 7.83
C ASP A 25 -6.40 -3.53 8.78
N GLY A 26 -5.11 -3.30 8.53
CA GLY A 26 -4.00 -3.92 9.26
C GLY A 26 -3.48 -5.21 8.63
N ASP A 27 -4.19 -5.77 7.64
CA ASP A 27 -3.77 -6.95 6.91
C ASP A 27 -2.82 -6.59 5.76
N GLU A 28 -1.81 -7.43 5.53
CA GLU A 28 -0.87 -7.24 4.43
C GLU A 28 -1.60 -7.44 3.08
N ALA A 29 -1.66 -6.38 2.28
CA ALA A 29 -2.25 -6.42 0.95
C ALA A 29 -1.18 -6.63 -0.14
N SER A 30 0.00 -6.01 0.03
CA SER A 30 1.13 -6.17 -0.89
C SER A 30 2.44 -5.68 -0.26
N ALA A 31 3.55 -6.38 -0.48
CA ALA A 31 4.86 -5.98 0.00
C ALA A 31 5.96 -6.20 -1.05
N VAL A 32 6.95 -5.31 -1.06
CA VAL A 32 8.16 -5.39 -1.91
C VAL A 32 9.40 -5.20 -1.06
N LYS A 33 10.39 -6.07 -1.27
CA LYS A 33 11.73 -5.98 -0.68
C LYS A 33 12.77 -6.22 -1.75
N THR A 34 13.82 -5.39 -1.80
CA THR A 34 14.93 -5.55 -2.74
C THR A 34 16.28 -5.37 -2.03
N ASN A 35 17.37 -5.88 -2.60
CA ASN A 35 18.71 -5.70 -2.05
C ASN A 35 19.51 -4.63 -2.80
N THR A 36 18.89 -3.92 -3.75
CA THR A 36 19.47 -2.78 -4.45
C THR A 36 18.79 -1.49 -4.01
N PRO A 37 19.50 -0.35 -4.01
CA PRO A 37 18.84 0.95 -3.87
C PRO A 37 17.74 1.08 -4.90
N PHE A 38 16.55 1.50 -4.47
CA PHE A 38 15.48 1.86 -5.38
C PHE A 38 14.84 3.15 -4.89
N GLU A 39 14.42 3.97 -5.84
CA GLU A 39 13.58 5.12 -5.55
C GLU A 39 12.13 4.64 -5.52
N PHE A 40 11.42 4.98 -4.45
CA PHE A 40 9.98 4.84 -4.41
C PHE A 40 9.37 6.20 -4.73
N THR A 41 8.49 6.24 -5.73
CA THR A 41 7.64 7.40 -5.99
C THR A 41 6.28 7.13 -5.38
N THR A 42 5.87 7.95 -4.42
CA THR A 42 4.48 7.98 -3.98
C THR A 42 3.67 8.84 -4.94
N GLY A 43 2.47 8.40 -5.27
CA GLY A 43 1.56 9.10 -6.18
C GLY A 43 1.15 8.24 -7.37
N GLY A 44 -0.17 8.21 -7.58
CA GLY A 44 -0.87 7.47 -8.62
C GLY A 44 -2.36 7.80 -8.54
N THR A 45 -3.19 7.07 -9.28
CA THR A 45 -4.64 7.25 -9.21
C THR A 45 -5.24 6.29 -8.19
N TYR A 46 -6.06 6.82 -7.29
CA TYR A 46 -6.79 6.03 -6.31
C TYR A 46 -8.27 6.03 -6.68
N HIS A 47 -8.78 4.87 -7.08
CA HIS A 47 -10.20 4.70 -7.39
C HIS A 47 -10.83 3.90 -6.26
N PHE A 48 -11.73 4.54 -5.54
CA PHE A 48 -12.62 3.91 -4.57
C PHE A 48 -14.05 4.21 -5.03
N GLY A 49 -14.85 3.16 -5.15
CA GLY A 49 -16.14 3.11 -5.83
C GLY A 49 -16.40 1.65 -6.18
#